data_AF-A0A7V9MKI1-F1
#
_entry.id   AF-A0A7V9MKI1-F1
#
_cell.length_a   1.000
_cell.length_b   1.000
_cell.length_c   1.000
_cell.angle_alpha   90.00
_cell.angle_beta   90.00
_cell.angle_gamma   90.00
#
_symmetry.space_group_name_H-M   'P 1'
#
loop_
_entity.id
_entity.type
_entity.pdbx_description
1 polymer ?
#
loop_
_entity_poly.entity_id
_entity_poly.type
_entity_poly.pdbx_seq_one_letter_code
_entity_poly.pdbx_strand_id
1 'polypeptide(L)'
;MKKLIILSAFLFCFTIISCNESVKENAVVNKEDAIEYNDFLATSIDPVITKMLDFEEALFVADNEKIKALYAELISITLETRKKISERPAFDGNETFKNSLLEIMNFYTTVAEKDYSRIIQLIESENELSQEVSDKIEEILTTIYDRENEYYINFEKEVSLYAKKYNLEVNELNESY
;
A
#
# COMPACT_ATOMS: atom_id res chain seq x y z
N MET A 1 -24.64 55.75 -55.48
CA MET A 1 -24.49 54.28 -55.37
C MET A 1 -23.45 54.02 -54.29
N LYS A 2 -23.84 53.66 -53.05
CA LYS A 2 -23.79 52.28 -52.47
C LYS A 2 -22.43 51.60 -52.81
N LYS A 3 -21.55 51.17 -51.90
CA LYS A 3 -21.63 50.52 -50.56
C LYS A 3 -20.27 50.73 -49.83
N LEU A 4 -20.20 51.07 -48.54
CA LEU A 4 -20.33 50.24 -47.31
C LEU A 4 -19.11 49.35 -46.99
N ILE A 5 -18.29 49.85 -46.03
CA ILE A 5 -17.65 49.22 -44.85
C ILE A 5 -17.29 47.73 -44.94
N ILE A 6 -16.00 47.39 -44.68
CA ILE A 6 -15.61 46.29 -43.76
C ILE A 6 -14.34 46.68 -42.99
N LEU A 7 -14.48 46.80 -41.67
CA LEU A 7 -13.42 46.78 -40.64
C LEU A 7 -12.65 45.45 -40.71
N SER A 8 -11.32 45.49 -40.62
CA SER A 8 -10.55 44.33 -40.16
C SER A 8 -9.51 44.78 -39.13
N ALA A 9 -9.97 44.85 -37.89
CA ALA A 9 -9.12 44.73 -36.72
C ALA A 9 -8.87 43.24 -36.49
N PHE A 10 -7.60 42.83 -36.42
CA PHE A 10 -7.04 41.86 -35.47
C PHE A 10 -5.61 41.55 -35.92
N LEU A 11 -4.67 42.35 -35.43
CA LEU A 11 -3.25 41.99 -35.44
C LEU A 11 -3.06 40.95 -34.34
N PHE A 12 -3.35 39.69 -34.67
CA PHE A 12 -3.15 38.56 -33.78
C PHE A 12 -1.64 38.23 -33.78
N CYS A 13 -0.90 38.83 -32.85
CA CYS A 13 0.45 38.38 -32.51
C CYS A 13 0.35 37.04 -31.77
N PHE A 14 0.14 35.95 -32.52
CA PHE A 14 0.50 34.61 -32.07
C PHE A 14 2.02 34.54 -32.08
N THR A 15 2.65 34.95 -30.99
CA THR A 15 4.00 34.48 -30.68
C THR A 15 3.88 33.00 -30.41
N ILE A 16 4.26 32.21 -31.41
CA ILE A 16 4.54 30.78 -31.27
C ILE A 16 5.74 30.69 -30.33
N ILE A 17 5.47 30.67 -29.02
CA ILE A 17 6.41 30.13 -28.05
C ILE A 17 6.47 28.65 -28.40
N SER A 18 7.42 28.31 -29.27
CA SER A 18 7.92 26.97 -29.41
C SER A 18 8.54 26.63 -28.05
N CYS A 19 7.73 26.10 -27.13
CA CYS A 19 8.25 25.27 -26.07
C CYS A 19 8.99 24.14 -26.77
N ASN A 20 10.30 24.29 -26.78
CA ASN A 20 11.23 23.20 -27.01
C ASN A 20 11.08 22.25 -25.80
N GLU A 21 9.94 21.55 -25.72
CA GLU A 21 9.87 20.31 -24.97
C GLU A 21 10.82 19.39 -25.71
N SER A 22 12.06 19.34 -25.22
CA SER A 22 12.89 18.18 -25.38
C SER A 22 12.01 17.00 -24.98
N VAL A 23 11.48 16.29 -25.97
CA VAL A 23 10.94 14.94 -25.80
C VAL A 23 12.06 14.23 -25.05
N LYS A 24 11.86 14.03 -23.74
CA LYS A 24 12.75 13.17 -22.97
C LYS A 24 12.65 11.85 -23.69
N GLU A 25 13.71 11.53 -24.43
CA GLU A 25 13.97 10.22 -24.98
C GLU A 25 13.56 9.23 -23.89
N ASN A 26 12.56 8.40 -24.16
CA ASN A 26 12.05 7.43 -23.21
C ASN A 26 13.27 6.65 -22.73
N ALA A 27 13.75 6.94 -21.52
CA ALA A 27 14.84 6.19 -20.93
C ALA A 27 14.37 4.74 -20.98
N VAL A 28 15.15 3.87 -21.63
CA VAL A 28 14.87 2.44 -21.65
C VAL A 28 14.91 2.03 -20.18
N VAL A 29 13.73 1.84 -19.58
CA VAL A 29 13.61 1.45 -18.19
C VAL A 29 14.25 0.08 -18.07
N ASN A 30 15.25 -0.03 -17.21
CA ASN A 30 15.99 -1.27 -17.08
C ASN A 30 15.16 -2.32 -16.34
N LYS A 31 15.20 -3.57 -16.80
CA LYS A 31 14.43 -4.68 -16.22
C LYS A 31 14.85 -4.92 -14.77
N GLU A 32 16.15 -4.87 -14.50
CA GLU A 32 16.72 -5.06 -13.16
C GLU A 32 16.28 -3.97 -12.19
N ASP A 33 16.17 -2.71 -12.63
CA ASP A 33 15.71 -1.62 -11.76
C ASP A 33 14.23 -1.82 -11.38
N ALA A 34 13.43 -2.39 -12.29
CA ALA A 34 12.03 -2.70 -12.03
C ALA A 34 11.89 -3.85 -11.01
N ILE A 35 12.77 -4.84 -11.07
CA ILE A 35 12.85 -5.94 -10.10
C ILE A 35 13.30 -5.41 -8.74
N GLU A 36 14.38 -4.62 -8.68
CA GLU A 36 14.88 -4.03 -7.42
C GLU A 36 13.79 -3.18 -6.74
N TYR A 37 13.00 -2.45 -7.52
CA TYR A 37 11.89 -1.68 -6.98
C TYR A 37 10.78 -2.57 -6.41
N ASN A 38 10.42 -3.66 -7.09
CA ASN A 38 9.48 -4.64 -6.55
C ASN A 38 10.01 -5.27 -5.25
N ASP A 39 11.26 -5.70 -5.24
CA ASP A 39 11.88 -6.33 -4.08
C ASP A 39 11.93 -5.39 -2.89
N PHE A 40 12.24 -4.11 -3.11
CA PHE A 40 12.16 -3.10 -2.06
C PHE A 40 10.75 -3.01 -1.48
N LEU A 41 9.71 -3.00 -2.31
CA LEU A 41 8.33 -2.90 -1.85
C LEU A 41 7.88 -4.16 -1.10
N ALA A 42 8.11 -5.34 -1.66
CA ALA A 42 7.79 -6.63 -1.05
C ALA A 42 8.51 -6.80 0.31
N THR A 43 9.84 -6.68 0.33
CA THR A 43 10.62 -6.84 1.57
C THR A 43 10.37 -5.75 2.62
N SER A 44 9.75 -4.63 2.23
CA SER A 44 9.37 -3.59 3.20
C SER A 44 8.18 -4.01 4.07
N ILE A 45 7.31 -4.91 3.60
CA ILE A 45 6.13 -5.35 4.35
C ILE A 45 6.36 -6.61 5.19
N ASP A 46 7.39 -7.41 4.92
CA ASP A 46 7.68 -8.64 5.69
C ASP A 46 7.72 -8.45 7.21
N PRO A 47 8.32 -7.37 7.77
CA PRO A 47 8.33 -7.17 9.22
C PRO A 47 6.93 -6.97 9.79
N VAL A 48 6.01 -6.39 9.01
CA VAL A 48 4.62 -6.17 9.42
C VAL A 48 3.87 -7.49 9.43
N ILE A 49 3.96 -8.26 8.34
CA ILE A 49 3.33 -9.59 8.23
C ILE A 49 3.82 -10.49 9.36
N THR A 50 5.14 -10.56 9.56
CA THR A 50 5.75 -11.36 10.64
C THR A 50 5.20 -10.96 12.01
N LYS A 51 5.08 -9.65 12.28
CA LYS A 51 4.57 -9.17 13.57
C LYS A 51 3.07 -9.40 13.76
N MET A 52 2.28 -9.37 12.69
CA MET A 52 0.86 -9.76 12.75
C MET A 52 0.73 -11.24 13.08
N LEU A 53 1.51 -12.11 12.43
CA LEU A 53 1.53 -13.55 12.72
C LEU A 53 1.99 -13.84 14.15
N ASP A 54 3.05 -13.18 14.64
CA ASP A 54 3.52 -13.29 16.03
C ASP A 54 2.41 -12.90 17.02
N PHE A 55 1.66 -11.83 16.71
CA PHE A 55 0.56 -11.33 17.54
C PHE A 55 -0.60 -12.31 17.58
N GLU A 56 -1.02 -12.84 16.43
CA GLU A 56 -2.08 -13.85 16.33
C GLU A 56 -1.70 -15.16 17.00
N GLU A 57 -0.45 -15.60 16.89
CA GLU A 57 0.07 -16.75 17.64
C GLU A 57 -0.02 -16.51 19.15
N ALA A 58 0.37 -15.32 19.63
CA ALA A 58 0.31 -14.97 21.04
C ALA A 58 -1.15 -14.97 21.57
N LEU A 59 -2.12 -14.51 20.76
CA LEU A 59 -3.54 -14.63 21.05
C LEU A 59 -3.96 -16.10 21.20
N PHE A 60 -3.54 -16.96 20.27
CA PHE A 60 -3.90 -18.38 20.26
C PHE A 60 -3.39 -19.14 21.49
N VAL A 61 -2.20 -18.82 21.99
CA VAL A 61 -1.63 -19.44 23.21
C VAL A 61 -1.98 -18.71 24.50
N ALA A 62 -2.80 -17.65 24.44
CA ALA A 62 -3.24 -16.83 25.56
C ALA A 62 -2.09 -16.24 26.42
N ASP A 63 -1.00 -15.82 25.78
CA ASP A 63 0.14 -15.19 26.45
C ASP A 63 -0.07 -13.67 26.57
N ASN A 64 -0.78 -13.24 27.62
CA ASN A 64 -1.18 -11.84 27.83
C ASN A 64 -0.01 -10.85 27.88
N GLU A 65 1.16 -11.25 28.40
CA GLU A 65 2.33 -10.37 28.42
C GLU A 65 2.91 -10.20 27.02
N LYS A 66 3.07 -11.31 26.27
CA LYS A 66 3.54 -11.30 24.88
C LYS A 66 2.57 -10.54 23.96
N ILE A 67 1.26 -10.72 24.12
CA ILE A 67 0.22 -10.02 23.36
C ILE A 67 0.39 -8.50 23.48
N LYS A 68 0.55 -7.97 24.70
CA LYS A 68 0.70 -6.52 24.93
C LYS A 68 2.00 -5.96 24.35
N ALA A 69 3.11 -6.71 24.50
CA ALA A 69 4.40 -6.32 23.93
C ALA A 69 4.33 -6.25 22.40
N LEU A 70 3.79 -7.29 21.77
CA LEU A 70 3.65 -7.38 20.31
C LEU A 70 2.68 -6.33 19.75
N TYR A 71 1.60 -6.01 20.47
CA TYR A 71 0.66 -4.97 20.07
C TYR A 71 1.35 -3.61 19.89
N ALA A 72 2.18 -3.20 20.86
CA ALA A 72 2.92 -1.95 20.79
C ALA A 72 3.94 -1.94 19.64
N GLU A 73 4.66 -3.06 19.45
CA GLU A 73 5.60 -3.23 18.33
C GLU A 73 4.89 -3.15 16.98
N LEU A 74 3.72 -3.78 16.86
CA LEU A 74 2.95 -3.83 15.63
C LEU A 74 2.47 -2.44 15.18
N ILE A 75 2.03 -1.59 16.11
CA ILE A 75 1.69 -0.19 15.79
C ILE A 75 2.92 0.56 15.27
N SER A 76 4.08 0.41 15.93
CA SER A 76 5.30 1.10 15.50
C SER A 76 5.73 0.65 14.11
N ILE A 77 5.81 -0.66 13.87
CA ILE A 77 6.31 -1.21 12.61
C ILE A 77 5.38 -0.90 11.43
N THR A 78 4.06 -0.92 11.63
CA THR A 78 3.10 -0.55 10.57
C THR A 78 3.25 0.90 10.13
N LEU A 79 3.41 1.83 11.09
CA LEU A 79 3.64 3.25 10.81
C LEU A 79 4.99 3.50 10.15
N GLU A 80 6.06 2.85 10.64
CA GLU A 80 7.41 2.95 10.08
C GLU A 80 7.49 2.40 8.65
N THR A 81 6.94 1.21 8.40
CA THR A 81 6.90 0.61 7.06
C THR A 81 6.08 1.45 6.10
N ARG A 82 4.89 1.92 6.51
CA ARG A 82 4.07 2.81 5.68
C ARG A 82 4.83 4.06 5.30
N LYS A 83 5.53 4.68 6.26
CA LYS A 83 6.37 5.86 6.01
C LYS A 83 7.48 5.53 5.02
N LYS A 84 8.24 4.44 5.24
CA LYS A 84 9.32 3.97 4.36
C LYS A 84 8.86 3.79 2.92
N ILE A 85 7.70 3.17 2.70
CA ILE A 85 7.11 2.98 1.37
C ILE A 85 6.69 4.33 0.77
N SER A 86 6.05 5.21 1.57
CA SER A 86 5.58 6.51 1.09
C SER A 86 6.71 7.45 0.65
N GLU A 87 7.87 7.36 1.30
CA GLU A 87 9.06 8.16 1.01
C GLU A 87 9.84 7.63 -0.21
N ARG A 88 9.55 6.40 -0.67
CA ARG A 88 10.12 5.87 -1.92
C ARG A 88 9.46 6.59 -3.11
N PRO A 89 10.24 7.22 -4.00
CA PRO A 89 9.70 7.76 -5.24
C PRO A 89 9.08 6.65 -6.09
N ALA A 90 7.99 6.95 -6.82
CA ALA A 90 7.46 5.99 -7.77
C ALA A 90 8.48 5.62 -8.84
N PHE A 91 8.50 4.34 -9.19
CA PHE A 91 9.30 3.84 -10.28
C PHE A 91 8.73 4.28 -11.62
N ASP A 92 9.55 4.98 -12.42
CA ASP A 92 9.17 5.49 -13.74
C ASP A 92 7.85 6.32 -13.70
N GLY A 93 7.66 7.08 -12.62
CA GLY A 93 6.47 7.91 -12.41
C GLY A 93 5.15 7.13 -12.26
N ASN A 94 5.19 5.79 -12.18
CA ASN A 94 4.01 4.96 -11.95
C ASN A 94 3.75 4.81 -10.45
N GLU A 95 2.80 5.60 -9.94
CA GLU A 95 2.41 5.58 -8.54
C GLU A 95 1.46 4.41 -8.19
N THR A 96 0.82 3.76 -9.17
CA THR A 96 -0.28 2.82 -8.91
C THR A 96 0.16 1.61 -8.10
N PHE A 97 1.30 1.00 -8.44
CA PHE A 97 1.81 -0.16 -7.71
C PHE A 97 2.24 0.19 -6.27
N LYS A 98 2.87 1.35 -6.09
CA LYS A 98 3.21 1.85 -4.74
C LYS A 98 1.95 2.13 -3.91
N ASN A 99 0.95 2.73 -4.55
CA ASN A 99 -0.28 3.13 -3.89
C ASN A 99 -1.13 1.94 -3.46
N SER A 100 -1.20 0.86 -4.25
CA SER A 100 -1.91 -0.36 -3.82
C SER A 100 -1.25 -1.00 -2.59
N LEU A 101 0.08 -0.97 -2.49
CA LEU A 101 0.76 -1.41 -1.27
C LEU A 101 0.51 -0.47 -0.08
N LEU A 102 0.48 0.85 -0.32
CA LEU A 102 0.11 1.83 0.72
C LEU A 102 -1.34 1.66 1.21
N GLU A 103 -2.26 1.19 0.35
CA GLU A 103 -3.62 0.83 0.74
C GLU A 103 -3.63 -0.38 1.68
N ILE A 104 -2.88 -1.45 1.37
CA ILE A 104 -2.68 -2.60 2.29
C ILE A 104 -2.10 -2.12 3.62
N MET A 105 -1.04 -1.30 3.58
CA MET A 105 -0.41 -0.80 4.79
C MET A 105 -1.36 0.08 5.63
N ASN A 106 -2.22 0.86 4.98
CA ASN A 106 -3.24 1.63 5.68
C ASN A 106 -4.32 0.73 6.29
N PHE A 107 -4.69 -0.36 5.62
CA PHE A 107 -5.55 -1.39 6.18
C PHE A 107 -4.93 -2.01 7.44
N TYR A 108 -3.69 -2.49 7.39
CA TYR A 108 -3.01 -3.07 8.56
C TYR A 108 -2.81 -2.06 9.70
N THR A 109 -2.51 -0.80 9.39
CA THR A 109 -2.48 0.27 10.40
C THR A 109 -3.84 0.40 11.09
N THR A 110 -4.94 0.37 10.32
CA THR A 110 -6.31 0.46 10.85
C THR A 110 -6.65 -0.75 11.72
N VAL A 111 -6.27 -1.96 11.28
CA VAL A 111 -6.45 -3.21 12.04
C VAL A 111 -5.73 -3.13 13.38
N ALA A 112 -4.46 -2.72 13.39
CA ALA A 112 -3.70 -2.54 14.61
C ALA A 112 -4.33 -1.48 15.54
N GLU A 113 -4.67 -0.30 15.01
CA GLU A 113 -5.20 0.79 15.83
C GLU A 113 -6.60 0.54 16.39
N LYS A 114 -7.45 -0.20 15.67
CA LYS A 114 -8.87 -0.37 16.04
C LYS A 114 -9.20 -1.77 16.49
N ASP A 115 -8.97 -2.75 15.62
CA ASP A 115 -9.47 -4.10 15.82
C ASP A 115 -8.65 -4.83 16.88
N TYR A 116 -7.31 -4.78 16.77
CA TYR A 116 -6.43 -5.34 17.79
C TYR A 116 -6.49 -4.55 19.10
N SER A 117 -6.70 -3.23 19.06
CA SER A 117 -6.98 -2.45 20.28
C SER A 117 -8.20 -2.98 21.04
N ARG A 118 -9.27 -3.33 20.31
CA ARG A 118 -10.47 -3.92 20.89
C ARG A 118 -10.20 -5.30 21.48
N ILE A 119 -9.37 -6.12 20.83
CA ILE A 119 -8.93 -7.41 21.38
C ILE A 119 -8.19 -7.20 22.70
N ILE A 120 -7.24 -6.25 22.76
CA ILE A 120 -6.53 -5.91 24.00
C ILE A 120 -7.51 -5.51 25.11
N GLN A 121 -8.49 -4.66 24.80
CA GLN A 121 -9.51 -4.25 25.77
C GLN A 121 -10.35 -5.41 26.30
N LEU A 122 -10.69 -6.39 25.44
CA LEU A 122 -11.41 -7.60 25.87
C LEU A 122 -10.56 -8.44 26.82
N ILE A 123 -9.28 -8.66 26.48
CA ILE A 123 -8.33 -9.41 27.31
C ILE A 123 -8.13 -8.72 28.67
N GLU A 124 -8.02 -7.40 28.69
CA GLU A 124 -7.82 -6.63 29.93
C GLU A 124 -9.07 -6.53 30.80
N SER A 125 -10.25 -6.82 30.25
CA SER A 125 -11.52 -6.74 30.98
C SER A 125 -11.77 -7.95 31.90
N GLU A 126 -11.02 -9.04 31.72
CA GLU A 126 -11.15 -10.28 32.49
C GLU A 126 -9.78 -10.74 33.04
N ASN A 127 -9.79 -11.40 34.21
CA ASN A 127 -8.54 -11.93 34.80
C ASN A 127 -8.04 -13.19 34.08
N GLU A 128 -8.96 -13.94 33.49
CA GLU A 128 -8.70 -15.16 32.71
C GLU A 128 -9.55 -15.08 31.43
N LEU A 129 -9.04 -15.65 30.34
CA LEU A 129 -9.68 -15.56 29.03
C LEU A 129 -10.87 -16.52 28.98
N SER A 130 -12.08 -16.00 29.14
CA SER A 130 -13.30 -16.80 29.06
C SER A 130 -13.61 -17.23 27.62
N GLN A 131 -14.41 -18.28 27.46
CA GLN A 131 -14.88 -18.71 26.12
C GLN A 131 -15.64 -17.58 25.40
N GLU A 132 -16.42 -16.79 26.12
CA GLU A 132 -17.15 -15.66 25.52
C GLU A 132 -16.19 -14.60 24.95
N VAL A 133 -15.09 -14.33 25.65
CA VAL A 133 -14.04 -13.43 25.14
C VAL A 133 -13.32 -14.05 23.95
N SER A 134 -12.98 -15.35 24.00
CA SER A 134 -12.39 -16.06 22.86
C SER A 134 -13.26 -15.97 21.60
N ASP A 135 -14.57 -16.21 21.72
CA ASP A 135 -15.50 -16.16 20.60
C ASP A 135 -15.57 -14.74 19.98
N LYS A 136 -15.52 -13.68 20.80
CA LYS A 136 -15.47 -12.29 20.32
C LYS A 136 -14.15 -11.97 19.61
N ILE A 137 -13.04 -12.52 20.09
CA ILE A 137 -11.73 -12.35 19.44
C ILE A 137 -11.76 -13.03 18.06
N GLU A 138 -12.28 -14.26 17.98
CA GLU A 138 -12.43 -15.00 16.72
C GLU A 138 -13.33 -14.24 15.72
N GLU A 139 -14.43 -13.64 16.18
CA GLU A 139 -15.30 -12.80 15.34
C GLU A 139 -14.55 -11.59 14.76
N ILE A 140 -13.72 -10.92 15.57
CA ILE A 140 -12.90 -9.79 15.13
C ILE A 140 -11.87 -10.25 14.08
N LEU A 141 -11.14 -11.34 14.34
CA LEU A 141 -10.16 -11.89 13.40
C LEU A 141 -10.81 -12.30 12.08
N THR A 142 -11.95 -12.99 12.13
CA THR A 142 -12.72 -13.35 10.92
C THR A 142 -13.09 -12.11 10.11
N THR A 143 -13.57 -11.05 10.77
CA THR A 143 -13.93 -9.78 10.12
C THR A 143 -12.71 -9.06 9.52
N ILE A 144 -11.52 -9.24 10.09
CA ILE A 144 -10.27 -8.73 9.50
C ILE A 144 -9.97 -9.47 8.19
N TYR A 145 -9.95 -10.80 8.20
CA TYR A 145 -9.65 -11.60 7.00
C TYR A 145 -10.64 -11.34 5.86
N ASP A 146 -11.93 -11.19 6.16
CA ASP A 146 -12.95 -10.86 5.16
C ASP A 146 -12.69 -9.51 4.49
N ARG A 147 -12.22 -8.50 5.24
CA ARG A 147 -11.89 -7.17 4.71
C ARG A 147 -10.56 -7.14 3.97
N GLU A 148 -9.59 -7.96 4.37
CA GLU A 148 -8.25 -8.01 3.78
C GLU A 148 -8.30 -8.40 2.29
N ASN A 149 -9.19 -9.34 1.95
CA ASN A 149 -9.28 -9.91 0.61
C ASN A 149 -9.48 -8.86 -0.51
N GLU A 150 -10.22 -7.77 -0.24
CA GLU A 150 -10.40 -6.68 -1.22
C GLU A 150 -9.07 -5.98 -1.55
N TYR A 151 -8.27 -5.68 -0.53
CA TYR A 151 -6.98 -5.02 -0.70
C TYR A 151 -5.97 -5.95 -1.38
N TYR A 152 -5.98 -7.24 -1.02
CA TYR A 152 -5.10 -8.24 -1.61
C TYR A 152 -5.37 -8.44 -3.10
N ILE A 153 -6.64 -8.56 -3.51
CA ILE A 153 -7.03 -8.67 -4.92
C ILE A 153 -6.56 -7.44 -5.73
N ASN A 154 -6.72 -6.23 -5.17
CA ASN A 154 -6.25 -5.02 -5.84
C ASN A 154 -4.73 -5.03 -5.99
N PHE A 155 -3.99 -5.44 -4.96
CA PHE A 155 -2.54 -5.53 -4.99
C PHE A 155 -2.03 -6.54 -6.03
N GLU A 156 -2.56 -7.77 -6.06
CA GLU A 156 -2.17 -8.79 -7.05
C GLU A 156 -2.41 -8.32 -8.49
N LYS A 157 -3.52 -7.61 -8.71
CA LYS A 157 -3.82 -7.00 -10.01
C LYS A 157 -2.76 -5.97 -10.39
N GLU A 158 -2.35 -5.10 -9.46
CA GLU A 158 -1.33 -4.08 -9.74
C GLU A 158 0.08 -4.68 -9.89
N VAL A 159 0.43 -5.75 -9.17
CA VAL A 159 1.64 -6.55 -9.42
C VAL A 159 1.64 -7.10 -10.85
N SER A 160 0.52 -7.67 -11.28
CA SER A 160 0.39 -8.21 -12.65
C SER A 160 0.52 -7.13 -13.73
N LEU A 161 -0.06 -5.94 -13.49
CA LEU A 161 0.07 -4.79 -14.39
C LEU A 161 1.50 -4.24 -14.42
N TYR A 162 2.17 -4.21 -13.26
CA TYR A 162 3.56 -3.82 -13.14
C TYR A 162 4.48 -4.78 -13.92
N ALA A 163 4.32 -6.09 -13.70
CA ALA A 163 5.04 -7.14 -14.44
C ALA A 163 4.90 -6.97 -15.95
N LYS A 164 3.66 -6.79 -16.41
CA LYS A 164 3.35 -6.58 -17.84
C LYS A 164 3.99 -5.30 -18.39
N LYS A 165 3.98 -4.19 -17.64
CA LYS A 165 4.55 -2.90 -18.07
C LYS A 165 6.05 -3.02 -18.35
N TYR A 166 6.77 -3.79 -17.53
CA TYR A 166 8.23 -3.91 -17.61
C TYR A 166 8.70 -5.25 -18.20
N ASN A 167 7.80 -6.03 -18.82
CA ASN A 167 8.09 -7.32 -19.44
C ASN A 167 8.79 -8.31 -18.48
N LEU A 168 8.25 -8.38 -17.26
CA LEU A 168 8.64 -9.30 -16.20
C LEU A 168 7.67 -10.48 -16.17
N GLU A 169 8.16 -11.66 -15.80
CA GLU A 169 7.30 -12.76 -15.41
C GLU A 169 6.86 -12.58 -13.95
N VAL A 170 5.63 -12.99 -13.60
CA VAL A 170 5.10 -12.80 -12.23
C VAL A 170 5.92 -13.57 -11.19
N ASN A 171 6.49 -14.73 -11.55
CA ASN A 171 7.45 -15.47 -10.73
C ASN A 171 8.71 -14.64 -10.42
N GLU A 172 9.19 -13.81 -11.34
CA GLU A 172 10.33 -12.90 -11.07
C GLU A 172 9.99 -11.84 -10.02
N LEU A 173 8.69 -11.64 -9.70
CA LEU A 173 8.23 -10.72 -8.65
C LEU A 173 7.84 -11.44 -7.35
N ASN A 174 7.57 -12.75 -7.43
CA ASN A 174 7.04 -13.56 -6.34
C ASN A 174 8.10 -14.39 -5.61
N GLU A 175 9.37 -14.38 -6.02
CA GLU A 175 10.47 -15.05 -5.30
C GLU A 175 10.75 -14.44 -3.91
N SER A 176 10.11 -13.32 -3.59
CA SER A 176 10.28 -12.55 -2.35
C SER A 176 9.16 -12.77 -1.32
N TYR A 177 8.23 -13.70 -1.54
CA TYR A 177 7.14 -14.06 -0.61
C TYR A 177 7.20 -15.52 -0.16
#